data_AF-A0A6J1LE07-F1
#
_entry.id   AF-A0A6J1LE07-F1
#
_cell.length_a   1.000
_cell.length_b   1.000
_cell.length_c   1.000
_cell.angle_alpha   90.00
_cell.angle_beta   90.00
_cell.angle_gamma   90.00
#
_symmetry.space_group_name_H-M   'P 1'
#
loop_
_entity.id
_entity.type
_entity.pdbx_description
1 polymer ?
#
loop_
_entity_poly.entity_id
_entity_poly.type
_entity_poly.pdbx_seq_one_letter_code
_entity_poly.pdbx_strand_id
1 'polypeptide(L)'
;MNNMEPGVEMFSPEPILKTDTDADNGEDTTASSSNKVLSAKEDELISLETLRESPVQWPERFPGMDEYLTMSRTPIHTPSADYSHNLTSTDRAKITQLASLTPDQLIEKIKSMHDEIYQLGLRESKEMTRGKLLGIFDRMAKVKK
;
A
#
# COMPACT_ATOMS: atom_id res chain seq x y z
N MET A 1 -2.97 -46.22 -11.19
CA MET A 1 -3.49 -44.86 -10.99
C MET A 1 -3.48 -44.57 -9.51
N ASN A 2 -2.51 -43.80 -9.02
CA ASN A 2 -2.44 -43.38 -7.62
C ASN A 2 -2.41 -41.85 -7.61
N ASN A 3 -3.45 -41.23 -7.06
CA ASN A 3 -3.51 -39.81 -6.76
C ASN A 3 -2.67 -39.54 -5.51
N MET A 4 -1.78 -38.56 -5.57
CA MET A 4 -1.16 -37.95 -4.39
C MET A 4 -0.91 -36.47 -4.72
N GLU A 5 -1.59 -35.56 -4.01
CA GLU A 5 -1.20 -34.15 -3.98
C GLU A 5 0.17 -33.99 -3.31
N PRO A 6 0.97 -33.03 -3.81
CA PRO A 6 1.84 -32.24 -2.96
C PRO A 6 1.77 -30.76 -3.38
N GLY A 7 1.83 -29.76 -2.52
CA GLY A 7 2.13 -29.71 -1.11
C GLY A 7 1.93 -28.26 -0.65
N VAL A 8 1.58 -28.13 0.61
CA VAL A 8 1.45 -26.87 1.35
C VAL A 8 2.83 -26.19 1.38
N GLU A 9 2.96 -25.02 0.77
CA GLU A 9 4.14 -24.16 0.97
C GLU A 9 4.13 -23.65 2.42
N MET A 10 5.01 -24.22 3.23
CA MET A 10 5.32 -23.71 4.56
C MET A 10 6.09 -22.40 4.42
N PHE A 11 5.47 -21.29 4.83
CA PHE A 11 6.17 -20.03 5.01
C PHE A 11 7.30 -20.21 6.03
N SER A 12 8.53 -19.93 5.58
CA SER A 12 9.74 -19.96 6.41
C SER A 12 9.68 -18.85 7.46
N PRO A 13 10.00 -19.11 8.75
CA PRO A 13 10.17 -18.03 9.71
C PRO A 13 11.50 -17.30 9.46
N GLU A 14 11.45 -15.97 9.43
CA GLU A 14 12.59 -15.06 9.33
C GLU A 14 13.56 -15.22 10.52
N PRO A 15 14.88 -15.04 10.35
CA PRO A 15 15.81 -15.00 11.47
C PRO A 15 15.79 -13.63 12.17
N ILE A 16 15.38 -13.61 13.43
CA ILE A 16 15.49 -12.45 14.32
C ILE A 16 16.97 -12.16 14.57
N LEU A 17 17.47 -11.06 13.99
CA LEU A 17 18.76 -10.45 14.30
C LEU A 17 18.74 -9.94 15.75
N LYS A 18 19.48 -10.62 16.64
CA LYS A 18 19.75 -10.14 18.00
C LYS A 18 20.81 -9.05 17.94
N THR A 19 20.46 -7.89 18.48
CA THR A 19 21.38 -6.79 18.74
C THR A 19 22.16 -7.09 20.01
N ASP A 20 23.46 -7.39 19.88
CA ASP A 20 24.37 -7.38 21.02
C ASP A 20 25.09 -6.03 21.04
N THR A 21 24.67 -5.21 22.01
CA THR A 21 25.34 -3.99 22.46
C THR A 21 26.49 -4.42 23.36
N ASP A 22 27.73 -4.10 22.98
CA ASP A 22 28.83 -3.93 23.93
C ASP A 22 29.81 -2.87 23.40
N ALA A 23 30.10 -1.89 24.24
CA ALA A 23 31.08 -0.84 24.03
C ALA A 23 32.39 -1.20 24.74
N ASP A 24 33.56 -0.93 24.14
CA ASP A 24 34.69 -0.21 24.78
C ASP A 24 35.93 0.00 23.84
N ASN A 25 36.52 1.20 23.98
CA ASN A 25 37.90 1.73 23.77
C ASN A 25 38.80 1.53 22.51
N GLY A 26 39.21 2.67 21.91
CA GLY A 26 40.53 3.33 22.18
C GLY A 26 41.77 3.11 21.27
N GLU A 27 42.14 4.15 20.49
CA GLU A 27 43.50 4.65 20.03
C GLU A 27 44.46 3.69 19.24
N ASP A 28 45.26 4.05 18.21
CA ASP A 28 46.04 5.27 17.90
C ASP A 28 46.69 5.26 16.46
N THR A 29 47.21 6.43 16.04
CA THR A 29 48.40 6.75 15.21
C THR A 29 48.46 6.83 13.64
N THR A 30 48.93 8.02 13.20
CA THR A 30 49.79 8.41 12.05
C THR A 30 49.21 8.90 10.70
N ALA A 31 49.62 10.14 10.35
CA ALA A 31 49.37 10.87 9.11
C ALA A 31 50.46 10.61 8.05
N SER A 32 50.13 10.89 6.78
CA SER A 32 51.01 10.94 5.59
C SER A 32 50.84 9.81 4.55
N SER A 33 49.62 9.62 4.06
CA SER A 33 49.32 9.07 2.72
C SER A 33 47.90 9.43 2.27
N SER A 34 47.40 10.56 2.74
CA SER A 34 45.96 10.82 2.73
C SER A 34 45.47 11.29 1.36
N ASN A 35 46.20 12.16 0.66
CA ASN A 35 45.60 12.87 -0.48
C ASN A 35 45.40 12.01 -1.75
N LYS A 36 46.22 10.97 -1.98
CA LYS A 36 46.01 10.05 -3.12
C LYS A 36 45.00 8.94 -2.80
N VAL A 37 44.91 8.56 -1.52
CA VAL A 37 44.00 7.52 -1.02
C VAL A 37 42.59 8.07 -0.82
N LEU A 38 42.44 9.37 -0.51
CA LEU A 38 41.15 10.02 -0.40
C LEU A 38 40.46 10.11 -1.77
N SER A 39 41.18 10.51 -2.84
CA SER A 39 40.66 10.58 -4.22
C SER A 39 40.18 9.23 -4.76
N ALA A 40 40.89 8.14 -4.47
CA ALA A 40 40.45 6.81 -4.87
C ALA A 40 39.24 6.31 -4.06
N LYS A 41 39.12 6.73 -2.79
CA LYS A 41 38.00 6.37 -1.91
C LYS A 41 36.74 7.17 -2.21
N GLU A 42 36.86 8.45 -2.58
CA GLU A 42 35.70 9.27 -2.92
C GLU A 42 35.05 8.82 -4.24
N ASP A 43 35.83 8.33 -5.21
CA ASP A 43 35.30 7.68 -6.41
C ASP A 43 34.61 6.32 -6.11
N GLU A 44 35.10 5.55 -5.14
CA GLU A 44 34.45 4.31 -4.66
C GLU A 44 33.13 4.56 -3.91
N LEU A 45 32.90 5.78 -3.42
CA LEU A 45 31.65 6.18 -2.77
C LEU A 45 30.59 6.69 -3.77
N ILE A 46 30.96 6.85 -5.05
CA ILE A 46 30.00 7.20 -6.10
C ILE A 46 29.26 5.93 -6.51
N SER A 47 28.03 5.79 -6.03
CA SER A 47 27.16 4.69 -6.44
C SER A 47 26.75 4.87 -7.91
N LEU A 48 27.24 3.98 -8.78
CA LEU A 48 26.90 3.94 -10.22
C LEU A 48 25.55 3.23 -10.49
N GLU A 49 24.71 3.11 -9.48
CA GLU A 49 23.40 2.51 -9.65
C GLU A 49 22.52 3.42 -10.51
N THR A 50 22.02 2.87 -11.60
CA THR A 50 20.98 3.53 -12.38
C THR A 50 19.70 3.45 -11.57
N LEU A 51 19.12 4.59 -11.18
CA LEU A 51 17.79 4.64 -10.57
C LEU A 51 16.85 3.83 -11.45
N ARG A 52 16.47 2.64 -10.97
CA ARG A 52 15.48 1.85 -11.70
C ARG A 52 14.21 2.66 -11.76
N GLU A 53 13.60 2.69 -12.93
CA GLU A 53 12.25 3.25 -13.05
C GLU A 53 11.36 2.57 -12.01
N SER A 54 10.58 3.39 -11.30
CA SER A 54 9.64 2.88 -10.31
C SER A 54 8.80 1.77 -10.96
N PRO A 55 8.57 0.64 -10.29
CA PRO A 55 7.71 -0.42 -10.83
C PRO A 55 6.40 0.15 -11.37
N VAL A 56 5.91 -0.43 -12.46
CA VAL A 56 4.62 -0.04 -13.05
C VAL A 56 3.53 -0.29 -12.01
N GLN A 57 3.04 0.80 -11.42
CA GLN A 57 2.08 0.76 -10.31
C GLN A 57 0.74 0.15 -10.73
N TRP A 58 0.41 0.22 -12.02
CA TRP A 58 -0.80 -0.36 -12.61
C TRP A 58 -0.51 -0.95 -14.00
N PRO A 59 -0.75 -2.27 -14.22
CA PRO A 59 -0.51 -2.92 -15.51
C PRO A 59 -1.30 -2.33 -16.68
N GLU A 60 -2.45 -1.69 -16.41
CA GLU A 60 -3.29 -1.02 -17.40
C GLU A 60 -3.32 0.49 -17.13
N ARG A 61 -2.98 1.29 -18.15
CA ARG A 61 -3.05 2.76 -18.08
C ARG A 61 -4.49 3.20 -18.35
N PHE A 62 -5.17 3.68 -17.31
CA PHE A 62 -6.51 4.27 -17.48
C PHE A 62 -6.43 5.61 -18.25
N PRO A 63 -7.43 5.93 -19.10
CA PRO A 63 -7.49 7.23 -19.78
C PRO A 63 -7.42 8.38 -18.77
N GLY A 64 -6.52 9.35 -19.00
CA GLY A 64 -6.32 10.50 -18.09
C GLY A 64 -5.27 10.28 -16.99
N MET A 65 -4.64 9.10 -16.90
CA MET A 65 -3.58 8.83 -15.91
C MET A 65 -2.33 9.71 -16.12
N ASP A 66 -1.92 9.97 -17.36
CA ASP A 66 -0.69 10.74 -17.63
C ASP A 66 -0.84 12.24 -17.31
N GLU A 67 -2.04 12.78 -17.50
CA GLU A 67 -2.40 14.12 -17.04
C GLU A 67 -2.39 14.19 -15.50
N TYR A 68 -2.91 13.16 -14.83
CA TYR A 68 -2.91 13.09 -13.36
C TYR A 68 -1.49 13.03 -12.77
N LEU A 69 -0.58 12.25 -13.38
CA LEU A 69 0.81 12.14 -12.92
C LEU A 69 1.61 13.44 -13.08
N THR A 70 1.21 14.31 -14.02
CA THR A 70 1.89 15.58 -14.32
C THR A 70 1.22 16.79 -13.67
N MET A 71 0.00 16.64 -13.15
CA MET A 71 -0.71 17.70 -12.43
C MET A 71 -0.04 18.01 -11.08
N SER A 72 0.20 19.30 -10.83
CA SER A 72 0.65 19.79 -9.51
C SER A 72 -0.48 19.84 -8.47
N ARG A 73 -1.75 19.81 -8.93
CA ARG A 73 -2.94 19.82 -8.08
C ARG A 73 -3.58 18.44 -8.02
N THR A 74 -2.85 17.48 -7.47
CA THR A 74 -3.42 16.19 -7.10
C THR A 74 -3.89 16.22 -5.64
N PRO A 75 -4.88 15.40 -5.25
CA PRO A 75 -5.28 15.23 -3.85
C PRO A 75 -4.12 14.90 -2.89
N ILE A 76 -3.01 14.37 -3.42
CA ILE A 76 -1.77 14.10 -2.69
C ILE A 76 -1.06 15.41 -2.28
N HIS A 77 -1.08 16.43 -3.15
CA HIS A 77 -0.40 17.71 -2.92
C HIS A 77 -1.31 18.80 -2.34
N THR A 78 -2.63 18.66 -2.48
CA THR A 78 -3.60 19.51 -1.82
C THR A 78 -4.45 18.66 -0.87
N PRO A 79 -4.02 18.45 0.40
CA PRO A 79 -4.85 17.75 1.36
C PRO A 79 -6.18 18.50 1.48
N SER A 80 -7.27 17.87 1.06
CA SER A 80 -8.62 18.41 1.28
C SER A 80 -8.85 18.40 2.80
N ALA A 81 -8.74 19.58 3.41
CA ALA A 81 -8.87 19.77 4.85
C ALA A 81 -10.33 19.68 5.35
N ASP A 82 -11.27 19.33 4.47
CA ASP A 82 -12.70 19.53 4.70
C ASP A 82 -13.41 18.33 5.36
N TYR A 83 -12.67 17.34 5.86
CA TYR A 83 -13.30 16.15 6.46
C TYR A 83 -14.22 16.49 7.65
N SER A 84 -13.89 17.55 8.39
CA SER A 84 -14.71 18.06 9.50
C SER A 84 -15.95 18.86 9.03
N HIS A 85 -15.91 19.43 7.83
CA HIS A 85 -16.97 20.32 7.32
C HIS A 85 -18.17 19.55 6.74
N ASN A 86 -17.97 18.29 6.34
CA ASN A 86 -18.99 17.48 5.67
C ASN A 86 -19.70 16.47 6.59
N LEU A 87 -19.44 16.52 7.90
CA LEU A 87 -19.96 15.51 8.82
C LEU A 87 -21.42 15.80 9.17
N THR A 88 -22.33 15.03 8.57
CA THR A 88 -23.77 15.09 8.78
C THR A 88 -24.11 14.87 10.26
N SER A 89 -25.25 15.39 10.73
CA SER A 89 -25.71 15.18 12.11
C SER A 89 -25.81 13.68 12.47
N THR A 90 -26.23 12.86 11.50
CA THR A 90 -26.29 11.39 11.62
C THR A 90 -24.91 10.76 11.83
N ASP A 91 -23.87 11.29 11.19
CA ASP A 91 -22.52 10.72 11.26
C ASP A 91 -21.86 11.06 12.58
N ARG A 92 -22.11 12.27 13.10
CA ARG A 92 -21.73 12.65 14.47
C ARG A 92 -22.36 11.71 15.50
N ALA A 93 -23.65 11.42 15.36
CA ALA A 93 -24.35 10.49 16.26
C ALA A 93 -23.74 9.08 16.23
N LYS A 94 -23.39 8.56 15.04
CA LYS A 94 -22.72 7.25 14.90
C LYS A 94 -21.33 7.26 15.55
N ILE A 95 -20.56 8.32 15.37
CA ILE A 95 -19.23 8.44 16.00
C ILE A 95 -19.36 8.44 17.52
N THR A 96 -20.31 9.21 18.07
CA THR A 96 -20.57 9.22 19.52
C THR A 96 -21.02 7.84 20.00
N GLN A 97 -21.89 7.15 19.25
CA GLN A 97 -22.31 5.79 19.58
C GLN A 97 -21.13 4.82 19.62
N LEU A 98 -20.24 4.86 18.63
CA LEU A 98 -19.05 4.01 18.59
C LEU A 98 -18.07 4.33 19.74
N ALA A 99 -17.91 5.62 20.07
CA ALA A 99 -17.08 6.07 21.18
C ALA A 99 -17.61 5.63 22.56
N SER A 100 -18.92 5.39 22.69
CA SER A 100 -19.52 4.90 23.94
C SER A 100 -19.40 3.39 24.18
N LEU A 101 -18.92 2.61 23.21
CA LEU A 101 -18.78 1.16 23.33
C LEU A 101 -17.56 0.78 24.18
N THR A 102 -17.65 -0.36 24.87
CA THR A 102 -16.47 -0.96 25.50
C THR A 102 -15.53 -1.55 24.43
N PRO A 103 -14.24 -1.75 24.74
CA PRO A 103 -13.29 -2.33 23.77
C PRO A 103 -13.75 -3.67 23.18
N ASP A 104 -14.32 -4.55 24.00
CA ASP A 104 -14.82 -5.85 23.55
C ASP A 104 -16.01 -5.72 22.60
N GLN A 105 -16.95 -4.81 22.92
CA GLN A 105 -18.11 -4.51 22.06
C GLN A 105 -17.68 -3.87 20.73
N LEU A 106 -16.66 -3.02 20.76
CA LEU A 106 -16.10 -2.42 19.56
C LEU A 106 -15.47 -3.49 18.65
N ILE A 107 -14.72 -4.43 19.23
CA ILE A 107 -14.13 -5.56 18.49
C ILE A 107 -15.23 -6.44 17.86
N GLU A 108 -16.29 -6.76 18.60
CA GLU A 108 -17.44 -7.51 18.07
C GLU A 108 -18.11 -6.74 16.91
N LYS A 109 -18.30 -5.43 17.06
CA LYS A 109 -18.90 -4.60 16.01
C LYS A 109 -18.03 -4.57 14.76
N ILE A 110 -16.70 -4.49 14.90
CA ILE A 110 -15.76 -4.53 13.78
C ILE A 110 -15.85 -5.88 13.04
N LYS A 111 -15.93 -7.00 13.78
CA LYS A 111 -16.09 -8.34 13.18
C LYS A 111 -17.39 -8.45 12.39
N SER A 112 -18.51 -8.02 12.98
CA SER A 112 -19.81 -7.97 12.30
C SER A 112 -19.76 -7.13 11.01
N MET A 113 -19.11 -5.96 11.05
CA MET A 113 -18.95 -5.14 9.85
C MET A 113 -18.09 -5.81 8.78
N HIS A 114 -17.05 -6.53 9.19
CA HIS A 114 -16.21 -7.28 8.25
C HIS A 114 -17.01 -8.38 7.53
N ASP A 115 -17.84 -9.11 8.26
CA ASP A 115 -18.74 -10.12 7.69
C ASP A 115 -19.75 -9.48 6.72
N GLU A 116 -20.34 -8.34 7.09
CA GLU A 116 -21.25 -7.58 6.22
C GLU A 116 -20.58 -7.14 4.91
N ILE A 117 -19.36 -6.60 4.99
CA ILE A 117 -18.57 -6.17 3.84
C ILE A 117 -18.25 -7.36 2.93
N TYR A 118 -17.85 -8.49 3.51
CA TYR A 118 -17.60 -9.71 2.76
C TYR A 118 -18.85 -10.14 1.99
N GLN A 119 -20.00 -10.25 2.66
CA GLN A 119 -21.26 -10.64 2.03
C GLN A 119 -21.70 -9.64 0.94
N LEU A 120 -21.47 -8.35 1.15
CA LEU A 120 -21.74 -7.32 0.16
C LEU A 120 -20.87 -7.51 -1.09
N GLY A 121 -19.58 -7.75 -0.92
CA GLY A 121 -18.65 -8.00 -2.04
C GLY A 121 -19.03 -9.24 -2.85
N LEU A 122 -19.46 -10.33 -2.20
CA LEU A 122 -19.97 -11.51 -2.90
C LEU A 122 -21.21 -11.19 -3.74
N ARG A 123 -22.13 -10.38 -3.20
CA ARG A 123 -23.35 -9.97 -3.89
C ARG A 123 -23.05 -9.07 -5.08
N GLU A 124 -22.17 -8.10 -4.89
CA GLU A 124 -21.72 -7.18 -5.94
C GLU A 124 -21.05 -7.94 -7.08
N SER A 125 -20.13 -8.86 -6.78
CA SER A 125 -19.46 -9.68 -7.81
C SER A 125 -20.45 -10.52 -8.64
N LYS A 126 -21.47 -11.09 -7.99
CA LYS A 126 -22.56 -11.81 -8.67
C LYS A 126 -23.35 -10.88 -9.60
N GLU A 127 -23.73 -9.71 -9.11
CA GLU A 127 -24.47 -8.73 -9.92
C GLU A 127 -23.63 -8.15 -11.06
N MET A 128 -22.33 -7.95 -10.87
CA MET A 128 -21.41 -7.52 -11.92
C MET A 128 -21.28 -8.58 -13.01
N THR A 129 -21.15 -9.86 -12.63
CA THR A 129 -21.13 -10.98 -13.59
C THR A 129 -22.44 -11.06 -14.36
N ARG A 130 -23.58 -10.90 -13.67
CA ARG A 130 -24.92 -10.86 -14.28
C ARG A 130 -25.04 -9.68 -15.26
N GLY A 131 -24.58 -8.49 -14.88
CA GLY A 131 -24.57 -7.31 -15.74
C GLY A 131 -23.74 -7.52 -17.01
N LYS A 132 -22.56 -8.14 -16.88
CA LYS A 132 -21.72 -8.52 -18.02
C LYS A 132 -22.43 -9.47 -18.97
N LEU A 133 -23.07 -10.52 -18.44
CA LEU A 133 -23.81 -11.48 -19.26
C LEU A 133 -25.02 -10.86 -19.98
N LEU A 134 -25.68 -9.90 -19.34
CA LEU A 134 -26.81 -9.16 -19.91
C LEU A 134 -26.39 -8.03 -20.87
N GLY A 135 -25.08 -7.85 -21.09
CA GLY A 135 -24.54 -6.86 -22.05
C GLY A 135 -24.95 -5.41 -21.73
N ILE A 136 -25.24 -5.09 -20.45
CA ILE A 136 -25.74 -3.75 -20.09
C ILE A 136 -24.64 -2.68 -20.21
N PHE A 137 -23.38 -3.08 -20.13
CA PHE A 137 -22.22 -2.20 -20.27
C PHE A 137 -21.89 -1.88 -21.74
N ASP A 138 -22.23 -2.76 -22.68
CA ASP A 138 -21.93 -2.59 -24.11
C ASP A 138 -22.73 -1.47 -24.77
N ARG A 139 -23.89 -1.10 -24.18
CA ARG A 139 -24.72 0.00 -24.68
C ARG A 139 -24.02 1.36 -24.56
N MET A 140 -23.11 1.53 -23.61
CA MET A 140 -22.37 2.78 -23.42
C MET A 140 -21.20 2.93 -24.41
N ALA A 141 -20.71 1.84 -25.00
CA ALA A 141 -19.60 1.87 -25.95
C ALA A 141 -19.99 2.38 -27.35
N LYS A 142 -21.29 2.35 -27.72
CA LYS A 142 -21.77 2.61 -29.09
C LYS A 142 -22.20 4.06 -29.37
N VAL A 143 -22.12 4.98 -28.40
CA VAL A 143 -22.56 6.39 -28.56
C VAL A 143 -21.49 7.29 -29.22
N LYS A 144 -20.30 6.78 -29.55
CA LYS A 144 -19.34 7.49 -30.42
C LYS A 144 -19.61 7.16 -31.89
N LYS A 145 -20.53 7.88 -32.52
CA LYS A 145 -20.60 8.02 -33.99
C LYS A 145 -21.13 9.38 -34.36
#